data_AF-A0A2L1VFF6-F1
#
_entry.id   AF-A0A2L1VFF6-F1
#
_cell.length_a   1.000
_cell.length_b   1.000
_cell.length_c   1.000
_cell.angle_alpha   90.00
_cell.angle_beta   90.00
_cell.angle_gamma   90.00
#
_symmetry.space_group_name_H-M   'P 1'
#
loop_
_entity.id
_entity.type
_entity.pdbx_description
1 polymer ?
#
loop_
_entity_poly.entity_id
_entity_poly.type
_entity_poly.pdbx_seq_one_letter_code
_entity_poly.pdbx_strand_id
1 'polypeptide(L)'
;MSLTPQAIPGMRARLHMPEEILSLPVAGTGVVSDGEVVVQSADGKTVSAVTGATNTKFGVVVFQHVGKSGKNALGKEAYQAKDCAPVMQIGSIWVKPSAPVIDINAKVYVRTANPTAQAPLGSLSSAALDSTELPNASWETITGPDGLAILRLRGA
;
A
#
# COMPACT_ATOMS: atom_id res chain seq x y z
N MET A 1 26.57 12.34 0.98
CA MET A 1 25.22 11.80 0.72
C MET A 1 24.39 12.13 1.94
N SER A 2 23.31 12.91 1.80
CA SER A 2 22.47 13.24 2.96
C SER A 2 21.75 11.96 3.41
N LEU A 3 21.80 11.69 4.71
CA LEU A 3 21.21 10.50 5.36
C LEU A 3 19.71 10.68 5.66
N THR A 4 19.07 11.63 4.98
CA THR A 4 17.65 11.93 5.17
C THR A 4 16.90 11.21 4.07
N PRO A 5 16.04 10.22 4.36
CA PRO A 5 15.19 9.63 3.34
C PRO A 5 14.37 10.75 2.68
N GLN A 6 14.45 10.91 1.36
CA GLN A 6 13.68 11.92 0.64
C GLN A 6 12.17 11.63 0.68
N ALA A 7 11.80 10.37 0.93
CA ALA A 7 10.43 9.90 1.05
C ALA A 7 10.29 8.75 2.06
N ILE A 8 9.08 8.56 2.59
CA ILE A 8 8.71 7.48 3.52
C ILE A 8 7.55 6.69 2.90
N PRO A 9 7.47 5.35 3.07
CA PRO A 9 6.29 4.58 2.67
C PRO A 9 4.98 5.21 3.19
N GLY A 10 3.98 5.30 2.32
CA GLY A 10 2.69 5.93 2.62
C GLY A 10 2.68 7.45 2.47
N MET A 11 3.83 8.10 2.27
CA MET A 11 3.87 9.55 2.05
C MET A 11 3.17 9.90 0.74
N ARG A 12 2.28 10.90 0.79
CA ARG A 12 1.58 11.41 -0.38
C ARG A 12 2.59 12.02 -1.36
N ALA A 13 2.59 11.56 -2.60
CA ALA A 13 3.35 12.17 -3.68
C ALA A 13 2.53 13.35 -4.22
N ARG A 14 2.95 14.58 -3.94
CA ARG A 14 2.25 15.80 -4.38
C ARG A 14 2.41 16.01 -5.88
N LEU A 15 1.65 15.26 -6.66
CA LEU A 15 1.38 15.50 -8.06
C LEU A 15 0.06 16.28 -8.15
N HIS A 16 -0.05 17.28 -9.02
CA HIS A 16 -1.26 18.10 -9.16
C HIS A 16 -2.41 17.28 -9.76
N MET A 17 -3.09 16.48 -8.93
CA MET A 17 -4.10 15.50 -9.33
C MET A 17 -5.17 15.34 -8.24
N PRO A 18 -6.38 14.84 -8.58
CA PRO A 18 -7.39 14.54 -7.59
C PRO A 18 -6.92 13.43 -6.64
N GLU A 19 -7.28 13.56 -5.37
CA GLU A 19 -6.99 12.58 -4.33
C GLU A 19 -8.27 12.21 -3.58
N GLU A 20 -8.44 10.92 -3.32
CA GLU A 20 -9.50 10.38 -2.46
C GLU A 20 -8.84 9.53 -1.37
N ILE A 21 -8.98 9.99 -0.13
CA ILE A 21 -8.49 9.31 1.07
C ILE A 21 -9.68 9.07 1.98
N LEU A 22 -9.97 7.80 2.23
CA LEU A 22 -11.06 7.37 3.10
C LEU A 22 -10.48 6.96 4.46
N SER A 23 -11.01 7.55 5.53
CA SER A 23 -10.70 7.09 6.89
C SER A 23 -11.59 5.89 7.22
N LEU A 24 -11.01 4.69 7.15
CA LEU A 24 -11.74 3.44 7.31
C LEU A 24 -11.25 2.66 8.52
N PRO A 25 -12.16 2.13 9.35
CA PRO A 25 -11.78 1.26 10.46
C PRO A 25 -11.14 -0.04 9.97
N VAL A 26 -10.04 -0.44 10.62
CA VAL A 26 -9.37 -1.70 10.38
C VAL A 26 -10.18 -2.84 11.01
N ALA A 27 -10.41 -3.90 10.24
CA ALA A 27 -11.10 -5.11 10.65
C ALA A 27 -10.15 -6.32 10.65
N GLY A 28 -10.57 -7.38 11.34
CA GLY A 28 -9.78 -8.61 11.49
C GLY A 28 -8.77 -8.53 12.62
N THR A 29 -7.85 -9.50 12.67
CA THR A 29 -6.83 -9.63 13.72
C THR A 29 -5.44 -9.19 13.27
N GLY A 30 -5.28 -8.87 11.99
CA GLY A 30 -4.03 -8.36 11.43
C GLY A 30 -3.78 -6.90 11.80
N VAL A 31 -2.53 -6.49 11.63
CA VAL A 31 -2.12 -5.08 11.70
C VAL A 31 -1.72 -4.60 10.30
N VAL A 32 -1.87 -3.30 10.04
CA VAL A 32 -1.49 -2.68 8.76
C VAL A 32 -0.61 -1.45 9.01
N SER A 33 0.48 -1.34 8.26
CA SER A 33 1.46 -0.26 8.39
C SER A 33 1.27 0.82 7.31
N ASP A 34 1.90 1.99 7.47
CA ASP A 34 1.89 3.02 6.43
C ASP A 34 2.52 2.50 5.13
N GLY A 35 1.90 2.83 4.00
CA GLY A 35 2.35 2.40 2.68
C GLY A 35 2.07 0.94 2.33
N GLU A 36 1.44 0.17 3.23
CA GLU A 36 0.97 -1.18 2.93
C GLU A 36 -0.35 -1.14 2.14
N VAL A 37 -0.55 -2.16 1.31
CA VAL A 37 -1.81 -2.37 0.60
C VAL A 37 -2.80 -3.04 1.55
N VAL A 38 -4.03 -2.54 1.54
CA VAL A 38 -5.16 -3.10 2.27
C VAL A 38 -6.30 -3.39 1.31
N VAL A 39 -7.22 -4.25 1.73
CA VAL A 39 -8.44 -4.55 0.98
C VAL A 39 -9.62 -3.92 1.70
N GLN A 40 -10.40 -3.12 0.98
CA GLN A 40 -11.66 -2.59 1.48
C GLN A 40 -12.73 -3.68 1.45
N SER A 41 -13.52 -3.79 2.51
CA SER A 41 -14.63 -4.74 2.59
C SER A 41 -15.65 -4.51 1.47
N ALA A 42 -16.43 -5.54 1.13
CA ALA A 42 -17.40 -5.46 0.04
C ALA A 42 -18.42 -4.32 0.22
N ASP A 43 -18.82 -4.07 1.47
CA ASP A 43 -19.73 -3.00 1.89
C ASP A 43 -19.07 -1.61 1.98
N GLY A 44 -17.76 -1.50 1.74
CA GLY A 44 -17.01 -0.25 1.72
C GLY A 44 -16.69 0.35 3.09
N LYS A 45 -17.08 -0.29 4.19
CA LYS A 45 -17.07 0.32 5.53
C LYS A 45 -15.82 0.06 6.35
N THR A 46 -15.07 -0.98 6.02
CA THR A 46 -13.88 -1.40 6.76
C THR A 46 -12.75 -1.74 5.80
N VAL A 47 -11.53 -1.84 6.33
CA VAL A 47 -10.36 -2.33 5.59
C VAL A 47 -9.67 -3.43 6.38
N SER A 48 -9.02 -4.35 5.68
CA SER A 48 -8.22 -5.41 6.31
C SER A 48 -6.91 -5.61 5.56
N ALA A 49 -5.94 -6.24 6.21
CA ALA A 49 -4.76 -6.75 5.54
C ALA A 49 -5.14 -7.69 4.39
N VAL A 50 -4.29 -7.76 3.36
CA VAL A 50 -4.49 -8.67 2.23
C VAL A 50 -4.33 -10.12 2.69
N THR A 51 -5.36 -10.94 2.52
CA THR A 51 -5.36 -12.37 2.92
C THR A 51 -5.53 -13.32 1.74
N GLY A 52 -5.84 -12.81 0.54
CA GLY A 52 -6.11 -13.60 -0.65
C GLY A 52 -6.58 -12.75 -1.83
N ALA A 53 -6.94 -13.40 -2.95
CA ALA A 53 -7.34 -12.74 -4.21
C ALA A 53 -8.86 -12.50 -4.35
N THR A 54 -9.67 -12.85 -3.35
CA THR A 54 -11.14 -12.84 -3.46
C THR A 54 -11.73 -11.44 -3.62
N ASN A 55 -11.09 -10.43 -3.03
CA ASN A 55 -11.56 -9.06 -3.06
C ASN A 55 -10.41 -8.14 -3.51
N THR A 56 -10.62 -7.46 -4.64
CA THR A 56 -9.61 -6.66 -5.33
C THR A 56 -9.83 -5.15 -5.15
N LYS A 57 -10.69 -4.75 -4.19
CA LYS A 57 -10.85 -3.34 -3.79
C LYS A 57 -9.65 -2.88 -2.96
N PHE A 58 -8.49 -2.87 -3.58
CA PHE A 58 -7.24 -2.52 -2.93
C PHE A 58 -7.11 -1.01 -2.76
N GLY A 59 -6.56 -0.59 -1.61
CA GLY A 59 -6.11 0.77 -1.37
C GLY A 59 -4.77 0.75 -0.65
N VAL A 60 -4.14 1.92 -0.49
CA VAL A 60 -2.85 2.03 0.21
C VAL A 60 -2.99 2.91 1.44
N VAL A 61 -2.45 2.45 2.57
CA VAL A 61 -2.47 3.23 3.81
C VAL A 61 -1.57 4.46 3.68
N VAL A 62 -2.15 5.63 3.92
CA VAL A 62 -1.45 6.91 3.90
C VAL A 62 -0.68 7.08 5.20
N PHE A 63 0.52 7.61 5.09
CA PHE A 63 1.35 7.92 6.25
C PHE A 63 0.68 8.97 7.13
N GLN A 64 0.45 8.62 8.40
CA GLN A 64 -0.03 9.55 9.41
C GLN A 64 0.57 9.24 10.78
N HIS A 65 0.92 10.28 11.53
CA HIS A 65 1.57 10.14 12.86
C HIS A 65 0.61 9.78 14.00
N VAL A 66 -0.69 9.64 13.72
CA VAL A 66 -1.73 9.46 14.75
C VAL A 66 -2.70 8.34 14.38
N GLY A 67 -3.38 7.81 15.40
CA GLY A 67 -4.45 6.82 15.22
C GLY A 67 -3.99 5.36 15.18
N LYS A 68 -2.73 5.08 15.51
CA LYS A 68 -2.15 3.73 15.56
C LYS A 68 -2.07 3.26 17.01
N SER A 69 -2.74 2.16 17.33
CA SER A 69 -2.68 1.58 18.67
C SER A 69 -1.95 0.22 18.73
N GLY A 70 -1.57 -0.33 17.58
CA GLY A 70 -0.86 -1.60 17.45
C GLY A 70 0.63 -1.48 17.16
N LYS A 71 1.30 -2.63 17.09
CA LYS A 71 2.68 -2.76 16.63
C LYS A 71 2.81 -3.90 15.61
N ASN A 72 3.63 -3.69 14.58
CA ASN A 72 3.97 -4.74 13.63
C ASN A 72 5.07 -5.67 14.16
N ALA A 73 5.41 -6.71 13.39
CA ALA A 73 6.44 -7.70 13.75
C ALA A 73 7.83 -7.09 13.98
N LEU A 74 8.10 -5.88 13.47
CA LEU A 74 9.33 -5.12 13.66
C LEU A 74 9.25 -4.16 14.86
N GLY A 75 8.18 -4.20 15.64
CA GLY A 75 7.94 -3.32 16.79
C GLY A 75 7.57 -1.88 16.42
N LYS A 76 7.31 -1.58 15.15
CA LYS A 76 6.90 -0.25 14.68
C LYS A 76 5.40 -0.06 14.81
N GLU A 77 4.96 1.19 14.99
CA GLU A 77 3.54 1.54 15.09
C GLU A 77 2.76 1.08 13.86
N ALA A 78 1.59 0.49 14.09
CA ALA A 78 0.69 0.01 13.05
C ALA A 78 -0.77 0.19 13.48
N TYR A 79 -1.67 0.28 12.50
CA TYR A 79 -3.10 0.26 12.76
C TYR A 79 -3.54 -1.17 13.06
N GLN A 80 -4.33 -1.36 14.11
CA GLN A 80 -4.94 -2.65 14.47
C GLN A 80 -6.47 -2.54 14.45
N ALA A 81 -7.15 -3.64 14.73
CA ALA A 81 -8.61 -3.70 14.76
C ALA A 81 -9.24 -2.51 15.50
N LYS A 82 -10.25 -1.86 14.88
CA LYS A 82 -10.97 -0.67 15.34
C LYS A 82 -10.22 0.67 15.21
N ASP A 83 -8.92 0.67 14.94
CA ASP A 83 -8.24 1.91 14.56
C ASP A 83 -8.77 2.39 13.20
N CYS A 84 -8.78 3.69 12.97
CA CYS A 84 -9.15 4.28 11.68
C CYS A 84 -7.90 4.58 10.86
N ALA A 85 -7.66 3.79 9.82
CA ALA A 85 -6.55 3.99 8.90
C ALA A 85 -6.98 4.94 7.76
N PRO A 86 -6.18 5.95 7.40
CA PRO A 86 -6.39 6.73 6.19
C PRO A 86 -5.95 5.90 4.98
N VAL A 87 -6.89 5.58 4.09
CA VAL A 87 -6.64 4.71 2.93
C VAL A 87 -6.86 5.50 1.65
N MET A 88 -5.81 5.63 0.85
CA MET A 88 -5.89 6.25 -0.47
C MET A 88 -6.50 5.27 -1.47
N GLN A 89 -7.57 5.69 -2.12
CA GLN A 89 -8.24 4.98 -3.21
C GLN A 89 -7.91 5.61 -4.57
N ILE A 90 -7.73 6.94 -4.59
CA ILE A 90 -7.35 7.72 -5.77
C ILE A 90 -6.24 8.67 -5.35
N GLY A 91 -5.20 8.80 -6.17
CA GLY A 91 -4.10 9.73 -5.92
C GLY A 91 -2.73 9.13 -6.20
N SER A 92 -1.69 9.75 -5.66
CA SER A 92 -0.31 9.31 -5.82
C SER A 92 0.39 9.17 -4.47
N ILE A 93 1.09 8.05 -4.29
CA ILE A 93 1.65 7.66 -3.00
C ILE A 93 2.99 6.96 -3.17
N TRP A 94 3.92 7.24 -2.26
CA TRP A 94 5.19 6.55 -2.16
C TRP A 94 4.99 5.18 -1.55
N VAL A 95 5.40 4.15 -2.27
CA VAL A 95 5.31 2.75 -1.84
C VAL A 95 6.67 2.08 -1.90
N LYS A 96 6.81 0.98 -1.17
CA LYS A 96 7.97 0.10 -1.26
C LYS A 96 7.58 -1.17 -2.02
N PRO A 97 7.94 -1.29 -3.30
CA PRO A 97 7.77 -2.53 -4.05
C PRO A 97 8.61 -3.65 -3.43
N SER A 98 8.15 -4.89 -3.61
CA SER A 98 8.89 -6.11 -3.22
C SER A 98 10.14 -6.37 -4.07
N ALA A 99 10.17 -5.85 -5.30
CA ALA A 99 11.32 -5.86 -6.18
C ALA A 99 11.42 -4.51 -6.93
N PRO A 100 12.62 -4.06 -7.33
CA PRO A 100 12.79 -2.79 -8.02
C PRO A 100 11.92 -2.68 -9.28
N VAL A 101 11.20 -1.58 -9.40
CA VAL A 101 10.46 -1.19 -10.60
C VAL A 101 11.45 -0.56 -11.57
N ILE A 102 11.64 -1.19 -12.73
CA ILE A 102 12.57 -0.75 -13.78
C ILE A 102 11.87 -0.20 -15.03
N ASP A 103 10.56 -0.45 -15.16
CA ASP A 103 9.71 0.02 -16.26
C ASP A 103 8.42 0.59 -15.68
N ILE A 104 8.15 1.87 -15.99
CA ILE A 104 6.95 2.57 -15.53
C ILE A 104 5.67 2.09 -16.23
N ASN A 105 5.80 1.45 -17.40
CA ASN A 105 4.67 0.90 -18.15
C ASN A 105 4.30 -0.51 -17.68
N ALA A 106 5.08 -1.11 -16.77
CA ALA A 106 4.74 -2.38 -16.18
C ALA A 106 3.41 -2.29 -15.42
N LYS A 107 2.62 -3.36 -15.48
CA LYS A 107 1.40 -3.48 -14.68
C LYS A 107 1.73 -3.48 -13.19
N VAL A 108 0.77 -3.05 -12.37
CA VAL A 108 0.89 -3.10 -10.93
C VAL A 108 0.20 -4.37 -10.42
N TYR A 109 0.90 -5.13 -9.59
CA TYR A 109 0.39 -6.34 -8.97
C TYR A 109 0.48 -6.23 -7.45
N VAL A 110 -0.49 -6.84 -6.77
CA VAL A 110 -0.53 -7.01 -5.31
C VAL A 110 -0.36 -8.48 -4.99
N ARG A 111 0.60 -8.85 -4.14
CA ARG A 111 0.81 -10.25 -3.77
C ARG A 111 -0.37 -10.77 -2.95
N THR A 112 -0.99 -11.85 -3.42
CA THR A 112 -2.21 -12.42 -2.83
C THR A 112 -2.08 -13.90 -2.50
N ALA A 113 -0.97 -14.55 -2.88
CA ALA A 113 -0.68 -15.94 -2.56
C ALA A 113 0.79 -16.15 -2.17
N ASN A 114 1.08 -17.30 -1.56
CA ASN A 114 2.44 -17.80 -1.28
C ASN A 114 3.41 -16.73 -0.74
N PRO A 115 3.13 -16.07 0.41
CA PRO A 115 3.98 -15.00 0.91
C PRO A 115 5.38 -15.50 1.25
N THR A 116 6.36 -14.63 1.06
CA THR A 116 7.75 -14.82 1.52
C THR A 116 8.13 -13.73 2.51
N ALA A 117 9.28 -13.87 3.16
CA ALA A 117 9.79 -12.82 4.06
C ALA A 117 10.10 -11.51 3.31
N GLN A 118 10.49 -11.60 2.03
CA GLN A 118 10.83 -10.46 1.18
C GLN A 118 9.62 -9.88 0.43
N ALA A 119 8.59 -10.70 0.22
CA ALA A 119 7.34 -10.31 -0.40
C ALA A 119 6.16 -10.90 0.41
N PRO A 120 5.78 -10.27 1.54
CA PRO A 120 4.59 -10.65 2.28
C PRO A 120 3.31 -10.37 1.46
N LEU A 121 2.16 -10.90 1.92
CA LEU A 121 0.87 -10.58 1.32
C LEU A 121 0.63 -9.06 1.34
N GLY A 122 0.03 -8.53 0.28
CA GLY A 122 -0.16 -7.09 0.09
C GLY A 122 1.06 -6.34 -0.47
N SER A 123 2.19 -7.01 -0.69
CA SER A 123 3.34 -6.37 -1.33
C SER A 123 3.04 -5.99 -2.78
N LEU A 124 3.51 -4.81 -3.20
CA LEU A 124 3.39 -4.37 -4.58
C LEU A 124 4.56 -4.90 -5.43
N SER A 125 4.27 -5.18 -6.71
CA SER A 125 5.23 -5.74 -7.66
C SER A 125 4.89 -5.30 -9.09
N SER A 126 5.91 -5.29 -9.95
CA SER A 126 5.76 -5.17 -11.41
C SER A 126 5.62 -6.53 -12.12
N ALA A 127 5.60 -7.62 -11.36
CA ALA A 127 5.51 -9.00 -11.85
C ALA A 127 4.29 -9.74 -11.29
N ALA A 128 3.67 -10.58 -12.12
CA ALA A 128 2.41 -11.27 -11.81
C ALA A 128 2.52 -12.48 -10.86
N LEU A 129 3.73 -12.98 -10.58
CA LEU A 129 3.93 -14.21 -9.81
C LEU A 129 3.25 -14.13 -8.42
N ASP A 130 2.37 -15.09 -8.13
CA ASP A 130 1.57 -15.18 -6.89
C ASP A 130 0.75 -13.92 -6.55
N SER A 131 0.47 -13.09 -7.55
CA SER A 131 -0.07 -11.75 -7.36
C SER A 131 -1.30 -11.50 -8.23
N THR A 132 -2.19 -10.67 -7.74
CA THR A 132 -3.38 -10.21 -8.46
C THR A 132 -3.10 -8.84 -9.06
N GLU A 133 -3.51 -8.62 -10.31
CA GLU A 133 -3.40 -7.31 -10.96
C GLU A 133 -4.22 -6.27 -10.19
N LEU A 134 -3.63 -5.11 -9.94
CA LEU A 134 -4.32 -3.94 -9.42
C LEU A 134 -4.78 -3.11 -10.62
N PRO A 135 -6.05 -3.23 -11.06
CA PRO A 135 -6.53 -2.48 -12.21
C PRO A 135 -6.47 -0.99 -11.93
N ASN A 136 -6.32 -0.19 -13.00
CA ASN A 136 -6.30 1.27 -12.97
C ASN A 136 -5.17 1.91 -12.14
N ALA A 137 -4.20 1.14 -11.66
CA ALA A 137 -2.98 1.64 -11.05
C ALA A 137 -1.82 1.67 -12.04
N SER A 138 -0.89 2.61 -11.85
CA SER A 138 0.33 2.71 -12.67
C SER A 138 1.52 3.18 -11.84
N TRP A 139 2.71 2.77 -12.26
CA TRP A 139 3.97 3.33 -11.75
C TRP A 139 4.20 4.69 -12.39
N GLU A 140 4.48 5.71 -11.58
CA GLU A 140 4.85 7.05 -12.09
C GLU A 140 6.38 7.22 -12.10
N THR A 141 7.11 6.43 -11.31
CA THR A 141 8.58 6.44 -11.27
C THR A 141 9.14 5.03 -11.20
N ILE A 142 10.38 4.86 -11.67
CA ILE A 142 11.20 3.71 -11.32
C ILE A 142 11.61 3.76 -9.84
N THR A 143 12.09 2.65 -9.30
CA THR A 143 12.57 2.58 -7.91
C THR A 143 13.85 3.40 -7.74
N GLY A 144 13.81 4.38 -6.85
CA GLY A 144 14.97 5.21 -6.50
C GLY A 144 15.93 4.52 -5.52
N PRO A 145 17.04 5.20 -5.14
CA PRO A 145 18.02 4.69 -4.17
C PRO A 145 17.43 4.36 -2.80
N ASP A 146 16.34 5.04 -2.42
CA ASP A 146 15.59 4.81 -1.17
C ASP A 146 14.76 3.50 -1.19
N GLY A 147 14.73 2.80 -2.33
CA GLY A 147 13.93 1.59 -2.53
C GLY A 147 12.43 1.87 -2.70
N LEU A 148 12.05 3.12 -2.96
CA LEU A 148 10.66 3.56 -3.14
C LEU A 148 10.36 3.91 -4.59
N ALA A 149 9.09 3.77 -4.96
CA ALA A 149 8.52 4.23 -6.23
C ALA A 149 7.20 4.94 -5.97
N ILE A 150 6.81 5.85 -6.88
CA ILE A 150 5.50 6.48 -6.84
C ILE A 150 4.50 5.55 -7.52
N LEU A 151 3.48 5.16 -6.77
CA LEU A 151 2.30 4.48 -7.29
C LEU A 151 1.18 5.50 -7.48
N ARG A 152 0.51 5.43 -8.63
CA ARG A 152 -0.75 6.15 -8.87
C ARG A 152 -1.92 5.20 -8.84
N LEU A 153 -2.96 5.60 -8.11
CA LEU A 153 -4.25 4.93 -8.01
C LEU A 153 -5.31 5.79 -8.70
N ARG A 154 -6.16 5.17 -9.52
CA ARG A 154 -7.27 5.85 -10.22
C ARG A 154 -8.65 5.30 -9.85
N GLY A 155 -8.75 4.61 -8.72
CA GLY A 155 -9.96 3.93 -8.26
C GLY A 155 -9.99 2.45 -8.66
N ALA A 156 -10.48 1.62 -7.75
CA ALA A 156 -10.64 0.16 -7.92
C ALA A 156 -12.01 -0.20 -8.52
#